data_AF-A0A832ZFS4-F1
#
_entry.id   AF-A0A832ZFS4-F1
#
_cell.length_a   1.000
_cell.length_b   1.000
_cell.length_c   1.000
_cell.angle_alpha   90.00
_cell.angle_beta   90.00
_cell.angle_gamma   90.00
#
_symmetry.space_group_name_H-M   'P 1'
#
loop_
_entity.id
_entity.type
_entity.pdbx_description
1 polymer ?
#
loop_
_entity_poly.entity_id
_entity_poly.type
_entity_poly.pdbx_seq_one_letter_code
_entity_poly.pdbx_strand_id
1 'polypeptide(L)'
;SDSLEYWILPEVDAVIVSGTALVNATLDMILERSKKARLIVLTGPTAQVLPQFLKDSEVTHLASMKVLNVEKALTKLKLGTFRGFERENKKYIIEVPKDG
;
A
#
# COMPACT_ATOMS: atom_id res chain seq x y z
N SER A 1 2.23 -18.94 1.80
CA SER A 1 3.47 -18.99 0.99
C SER A 1 3.23 -18.16 -0.23
N ASP A 2 4.00 -17.09 -0.39
CA ASP A 2 3.88 -16.09 -1.46
C ASP A 2 4.08 -16.72 -2.86
N SER A 3 4.62 -17.94 -2.91
CA SER A 3 4.79 -18.77 -4.10
C SER A 3 3.52 -19.07 -4.90
N LEU A 4 2.32 -18.95 -4.29
CA LEU A 4 1.04 -19.17 -4.99
C LEU A 4 0.49 -17.91 -5.65
N GLU A 5 0.99 -16.73 -5.28
CA GLU A 5 0.51 -15.44 -5.81
C GLU A 5 0.60 -15.40 -7.34
N TYR A 6 1.72 -15.89 -7.90
CA TYR A 6 1.95 -15.92 -9.34
C TYR A 6 0.84 -16.63 -10.14
N TRP A 7 0.23 -17.65 -9.54
CA TRP A 7 -0.81 -18.47 -10.15
C TRP A 7 -2.22 -17.98 -9.85
N ILE A 8 -2.45 -17.37 -8.69
CA ILE A 8 -3.77 -16.94 -8.24
C ILE A 8 -4.11 -15.52 -8.73
N LEU A 9 -3.14 -14.60 -8.72
CA LEU A 9 -3.36 -13.19 -9.09
C LEU A 9 -3.99 -12.98 -10.48
N PRO A 10 -3.72 -13.80 -11.52
CA PRO A 10 -4.39 -13.64 -12.82
C PRO A 10 -5.91 -13.83 -12.79
N GLU A 11 -6.43 -14.55 -11.79
CA GLU A 11 -7.84 -14.98 -11.73
C GLU A 11 -8.72 -14.05 -10.90
N VAL A 12 -8.14 -13.15 -10.10
CA VAL A 12 -8.88 -12.32 -9.14
C VAL A 12 -9.31 -10.97 -9.72
N ASP A 13 -10.47 -10.49 -9.26
CA ASP A 13 -11.04 -9.20 -9.67
C ASP A 13 -10.53 -8.01 -8.82
N ALA A 14 -9.99 -8.27 -7.63
CA ALA A 14 -9.46 -7.26 -6.72
C ALA A 14 -8.24 -7.77 -5.95
N VAL A 15 -7.26 -6.88 -5.73
CA VAL A 15 -6.01 -7.16 -5.03
C VAL A 15 -5.80 -6.12 -3.95
N ILE A 16 -5.64 -6.58 -2.70
CA ILE A 16 -5.24 -5.73 -1.57
C ILE A 16 -3.83 -6.17 -1.18
N VAL A 17 -2.85 -5.33 -1.48
CA VAL A 17 -1.43 -5.62 -1.30
C VAL A 17 -0.85 -4.74 -0.20
N SER A 18 -0.05 -5.33 0.69
CA SER A 18 0.66 -4.58 1.73
C SER A 18 1.64 -3.59 1.10
N GLY A 19 1.72 -2.38 1.65
CA GLY A 19 2.70 -1.35 1.28
C GLY A 19 4.14 -1.83 1.38
N THR A 20 4.41 -2.89 2.14
CA THR A 20 5.72 -3.54 2.21
C THR A 20 6.18 -4.10 0.86
N ALA A 21 5.25 -4.36 -0.08
CA ALA A 21 5.57 -4.76 -1.45
C ALA A 21 6.49 -3.76 -2.19
N LEU A 22 6.46 -2.48 -1.78
CA LEU A 22 7.37 -1.44 -2.28
C LEU A 22 8.83 -1.68 -1.84
N VAL A 23 9.05 -2.22 -0.64
CA VAL A 23 10.39 -2.31 -0.04
C VAL A 23 11.06 -3.66 -0.30
N ASN A 24 10.28 -4.72 -0.50
CA ASN A 24 10.80 -6.06 -0.81
C ASN A 24 10.80 -6.38 -2.32
N ALA A 25 10.50 -5.38 -3.16
CA ALA A 25 10.50 -5.48 -4.63
C ALA A 25 9.56 -6.56 -5.21
N THR A 26 8.44 -6.87 -4.55
CA THR A 26 7.42 -7.79 -5.08
C THR A 26 6.27 -7.08 -5.79
N LEU A 27 6.15 -5.75 -5.68
CA LEU A 27 5.04 -5.01 -6.28
C LEU A 27 4.96 -5.19 -7.80
N ASP A 28 6.10 -5.11 -8.51
CA ASP A 28 6.15 -5.26 -9.96
C ASP A 28 5.56 -6.60 -10.43
N MET A 29 5.96 -7.71 -9.78
CA MET A 29 5.43 -9.05 -10.06
C MET A 29 3.93 -9.11 -9.75
N ILE A 30 3.51 -8.55 -8.62
CA ILE A 30 2.08 -8.55 -8.24
C ILE A 30 1.26 -7.82 -9.30
N LEU A 31 1.69 -6.64 -9.74
CA LEU A 31 0.99 -5.87 -10.77
C LEU A 31 0.98 -6.59 -12.12
N GLU A 32 2.12 -7.16 -12.55
CA GLU A 32 2.23 -7.94 -13.79
C GLU A 32 1.24 -9.10 -13.83
N ARG A 33 1.03 -9.76 -12.68
CA ARG A 33 0.15 -10.94 -12.57
C ARG A 33 -1.31 -10.57 -12.31
N SER A 34 -1.61 -9.36 -11.87
CA SER A 34 -2.98 -8.90 -11.53
C SER A 34 -3.80 -8.43 -12.74
N LYS A 35 -3.65 -9.07 -13.91
CA LYS A 35 -4.19 -8.58 -15.20
C LYS A 35 -5.71 -8.43 -15.26
N LYS A 36 -6.44 -9.22 -14.47
CA LYS A 36 -7.91 -9.17 -14.38
C LYS A 36 -8.40 -8.18 -13.31
N ALA A 37 -7.51 -7.77 -12.40
CA ALA A 37 -7.90 -6.96 -11.26
C ALA A 37 -8.34 -5.56 -11.70
N ARG A 38 -9.54 -5.17 -11.29
CA ARG A 38 -10.11 -3.83 -11.53
C ARG A 38 -9.89 -2.89 -10.34
N LEU A 39 -9.51 -3.45 -9.20
CA LEU A 39 -9.22 -2.73 -7.98
C LEU A 39 -7.92 -3.26 -7.41
N ILE A 40 -6.88 -2.42 -7.40
CA ILE A 40 -5.59 -2.73 -6.79
C ILE A 40 -5.30 -1.67 -5.72
N VAL A 41 -5.29 -2.09 -4.45
CA VAL A 41 -5.11 -1.21 -3.30
C VAL A 41 -3.78 -1.52 -2.62
N LEU A 42 -2.90 -0.53 -2.53
CA LEU A 42 -1.70 -0.61 -1.71
C LEU A 42 -2.02 -0.11 -0.29
N THR A 43 -1.87 -0.95 0.72
CA THR A 43 -2.35 -0.68 2.08
C THR A 43 -1.28 -0.73 3.15
N GLY A 44 -1.37 0.15 4.15
CA GLY A 44 -0.49 0.18 5.31
C GLY A 44 0.44 1.40 5.36
N PRO A 45 1.17 1.61 6.48
CA PRO A 45 1.99 2.80 6.68
C PRO A 45 3.09 2.99 5.63
N THR A 46 3.60 1.92 5.05
CA THR A 46 4.64 1.98 3.99
C THR A 46 4.10 2.58 2.69
N ALA A 47 2.78 2.59 2.47
CA ALA A 47 2.12 3.13 1.29
C ALA A 47 1.92 4.67 1.33
N GLN A 48 2.74 5.40 2.11
CA GLN A 48 2.69 6.87 2.25
C GLN A 48 3.28 7.65 1.04
N VAL A 49 3.60 6.96 -0.05
CA VAL A 49 4.10 7.54 -1.29
C VAL A 49 3.07 8.50 -1.91
N LEU A 50 3.53 9.52 -2.65
CA LEU A 50 2.61 10.40 -3.37
C LEU A 50 1.92 9.62 -4.50
N PRO A 51 0.57 9.73 -4.68
CA PRO A 51 -0.16 8.97 -5.69
C PRO A 51 0.39 9.15 -7.12
N GLN A 52 0.89 10.34 -7.44
CA GLN A 52 1.49 10.67 -8.73
C GLN A 52 2.69 9.79 -9.14
N PHE A 53 3.38 9.17 -8.18
CA PHE A 53 4.49 8.24 -8.49
C PHE A 53 4.00 6.86 -8.93
N LEU A 54 2.71 6.58 -8.81
CA LEU A 54 2.08 5.33 -9.22
C LEU A 54 1.13 5.50 -10.42
N LYS A 55 1.07 6.69 -11.02
CA LYS A 55 0.11 7.01 -12.09
C LYS A 55 0.20 6.03 -13.28
N ASP A 56 1.43 5.66 -13.64
CA ASP A 56 1.76 4.77 -14.77
C ASP A 56 1.71 3.28 -14.39
N SER A 57 1.27 2.96 -13.15
CA SER A 57 1.13 1.59 -12.64
C SER A 57 -0.33 1.16 -12.58
N GLU A 58 -0.63 -0.13 -12.46
CA GLU A 58 -2.01 -0.62 -12.29
C GLU A 58 -2.61 -0.35 -10.89
N VAL A 59 -1.86 0.28 -9.97
CA VAL A 59 -2.40 0.64 -8.65
C VAL A 59 -3.52 1.67 -8.80
N THR A 60 -4.66 1.38 -8.17
CA THR A 60 -5.86 2.24 -8.22
C THR A 60 -5.99 3.12 -6.97
N HIS A 61 -5.60 2.61 -5.79
CA HIS A 61 -5.81 3.30 -4.53
C HIS A 61 -4.62 3.11 -3.58
N LEU A 62 -4.37 4.14 -2.78
CA LEU A 62 -3.50 4.10 -1.61
C LEU A 62 -4.34 4.17 -0.34
N ALA A 63 -4.27 3.15 0.50
CA ALA A 63 -4.91 3.09 1.80
C ALA A 63 -3.83 3.17 2.90
N SER A 64 -3.46 4.38 3.30
CA SER A 64 -2.37 4.59 4.26
C SER A 64 -2.81 5.46 5.43
N MET A 65 -1.86 6.08 6.13
CA MET A 65 -2.13 6.91 7.28
C MET A 65 -1.20 8.12 7.30
N LYS A 66 -1.66 9.26 7.82
CA LYS A 66 -0.88 10.50 7.94
C LYS A 66 -0.58 10.75 9.41
N VAL A 67 0.69 10.94 9.75
CA VAL A 67 1.11 11.31 11.11
C VAL A 67 0.55 12.69 11.45
N LEU A 68 -0.19 12.79 12.55
CA LEU A 68 -0.75 14.06 13.04
C LEU A 68 0.13 14.72 14.10
N ASN A 69 0.80 13.92 14.92
CA ASN A 69 1.75 14.39 15.93
C ASN A 69 3.09 13.66 15.77
N VAL A 70 4.06 14.35 15.17
CA VAL A 70 5.37 13.78 14.84
C VAL A 70 6.14 13.37 16.10
N GLU A 71 6.18 14.22 17.12
CA GLU A 71 6.90 13.94 18.37
C GLU A 71 6.40 12.68 19.06
N LYS A 72 5.08 12.57 19.25
CA LYS A 72 4.48 11.39 19.87
C LYS A 72 4.69 10.16 18.99
N ALA A 73 4.46 10.26 17.68
CA ALA A 73 4.66 9.16 16.75
C ALA A 73 6.12 8.64 16.79
N LEU A 74 7.10 9.53 16.84
CA LEU A 74 8.53 9.19 16.99
C LEU A 74 8.79 8.43 18.30
N THR A 75 8.24 8.88 19.43
CA THR A 75 8.34 8.13 20.69
C THR A 75 7.76 6.72 20.56
N LYS A 76 6.58 6.59 19.94
CA LYS A 76 5.93 5.29 19.77
C LYS A 76 6.70 4.35 18.84
N LEU A 77 7.31 4.88 17.77
CA LEU A 77 8.21 4.13 16.89
C LEU A 77 9.46 3.66 17.64
N LYS A 78 10.12 4.53 18.40
CA LYS A 78 11.31 4.17 19.21
C LYS A 78 11.01 3.09 20.25
N LEU A 79 9.78 3.06 20.78
CA LEU A 79 9.31 2.03 21.71
C LEU A 79 8.84 0.74 21.01
N GLY A 80 8.87 0.66 19.67
CA GLY A 80 8.46 -0.54 18.92
C GLY A 80 6.97 -0.84 18.98
N THR A 81 6.10 0.14 19.31
CA THR A 81 4.66 -0.09 19.44
C THR A 81 3.90 0.34 18.20
N PHE A 82 3.50 -0.63 17.37
CA PHE A 82 2.70 -0.35 16.18
C PHE A 82 1.35 0.32 16.52
N ARG A 83 0.59 -0.23 17.48
CA ARG A 83 -0.69 0.36 17.90
C ARG A 83 -0.52 1.72 18.55
N GLY A 84 0.59 1.95 19.26
CA GLY A 84 0.92 3.26 19.79
C GLY A 84 1.15 4.26 18.66
N PHE A 85 1.95 3.90 17.66
CA PHE A 85 2.21 4.72 16.49
C PHE A 85 0.93 5.00 15.70
N GLU A 86 0.11 3.98 15.42
CA GLU A 86 -1.15 4.10 14.68
C GLU A 86 -2.11 5.13 15.30
N ARG A 87 -2.17 5.24 16.64
CA ARG A 87 -3.01 6.22 17.35
C ARG A 87 -2.59 7.67 17.12
N GLU A 88 -1.35 7.91 16.74
CA GLU A 88 -0.84 9.26 16.41
C GLU A 88 -1.02 9.60 14.92
N ASN A 89 -1.75 8.76 14.18
CA ASN A 89 -2.01 8.89 12.76
C ASN A 89 -3.52 9.00 12.45
N LYS A 90 -3.84 9.55 11.27
CA LYS A 90 -5.17 9.48 10.65
C LYS A 90 -5.12 8.61 9.41
N LYS A 91 -5.91 7.53 9.37
CA LYS A 91 -6.07 6.69 8.17
C LYS A 91 -6.72 7.48 7.05
N TYR A 92 -6.28 7.25 5.82
CA TYR A 92 -6.86 7.83 4.62
C TYR A 92 -6.88 6.80 3.49
N ILE A 93 -7.77 7.03 2.53
CA ILE A 93 -7.78 6.34 1.24
C ILE A 93 -7.80 7.45 0.19
N ILE A 94 -6.93 7.33 -0.82
CA ILE A 94 -6.84 8.26 -1.94
C ILE A 94 -6.68 7.48 -3.23
N GLU A 95 -7.33 7.95 -4.29
CA GLU A 95 -7.22 7.38 -5.64
C GLU A 95 -5.88 7.78 -6.28
N VAL A 96 -5.30 6.86 -7.05
CA VAL A 96 -4.13 7.15 -7.89
C VAL A 96 -4.63 7.86 -9.15
N PRO A 97 -4.14 9.08 -9.47
CA PRO A 97 -4.56 9.79 -10.65
C PRO A 97 -4.18 9.00 -11.90
N LYS A 98 -5.10 8.93 -12.86
CA LYS A 98 -4.86 8.45 -14.21
C LYS A 98 -4.84 9.66 -15.15
N ASP A 99 -3.87 9.69 -16.06
CA ASP A 99 -3.89 10.65 -17.16
C ASP A 99 -5.12 10.31 -18.01
N GLY A 100 -6.01 11.29 -18.19
CA GLY A 100 -7.25 11.16 -18.98
C GLY A 100 -7.03 11.28 -20.47
#